data_AF-A0AAE1VYV7-F1
#
_entry.id   AF-A0AAE1VYV7-F1
#
_cell.length_a   1.000
_cell.length_b   1.000
_cell.length_c   1.000
_cell.angle_alpha   90.00
_cell.angle_beta   90.00
_cell.angle_gamma   90.00
#
_symmetry.space_group_name_H-M   'P 1'
#
loop_
_entity.id
_entity.type
_entity.pdbx_description
1 polymer ?
#
loop_
_entity_poly.entity_id
_entity_poly.type
_entity_poly.pdbx_seq_one_letter_code
_entity_poly.pdbx_strand_id
1 'polypeptide(L)'
;MIVCNCQTKKCTQVEVSDAQVISLGIGDTTEPIPEVITSAMSKRSYALSTVDGYSGYGAEQQLRAAIASTYYADLGIEEDDIFVSDGAKSDISRLQVLFGSNVTMAVQDPSYPAYVDSSVILGQTGQFQKEVEKYGNIEYMREQLTKLVQFAKENGSIIVYDSAYAMYVSDDSPRSIFEIPGAKEVALEVSSFSKYAGFTGVRLGWTAIPKELVYSDGFPVAKDFNRIVCTCFNGASNIAQAGGLACFQLKALRP
;
A
#
# COMPACT_ATOMS: atom_id res chain seq x y z
N MET A 1 4.96 -32.51 -13.45
CA MET A 1 4.43 -31.17 -13.11
C MET A 1 4.80 -30.92 -11.66
N ILE A 2 5.75 -30.01 -11.42
CA ILE A 2 6.20 -29.66 -10.06
C ILE A 2 5.58 -28.30 -9.74
N VAL A 3 4.71 -28.27 -8.73
CA VAL A 3 4.13 -27.03 -8.19
C VAL A 3 5.00 -26.62 -7.01
N CYS A 4 5.78 -25.56 -7.19
CA CYS A 4 6.60 -24.99 -6.11
C CYS A 4 5.83 -23.83 -5.48
N ASN A 5 5.41 -24.00 -4.23
CA ASN A 5 4.88 -22.92 -3.39
C ASN A 5 6.02 -22.43 -2.48
N CYS A 6 6.63 -21.28 -2.79
CA CYS A 6 7.76 -20.75 -2.05
C CYS A 6 7.51 -19.27 -1.73
N GLN A 7 7.18 -18.96 -0.47
CA GLN A 7 7.17 -17.59 0.06
C GLN A 7 8.33 -17.32 1.03
N THR A 8 9.12 -18.33 1.42
CA THR A 8 10.29 -18.18 2.30
C THR A 8 11.42 -19.16 1.89
N LYS A 9 12.67 -18.77 2.19
CA LYS A 9 13.98 -19.32 1.71
C LYS A 9 14.29 -20.82 1.94
N LYS A 10 13.35 -21.77 1.80
CA LYS A 10 13.64 -23.21 1.84
C LYS A 10 12.77 -24.02 0.86
N CYS A 11 12.88 -23.73 -0.43
CA CYS A 11 12.76 -24.80 -1.42
C CYS A 11 14.14 -25.02 -2.02
N THR A 12 14.78 -26.12 -1.63
CA THR A 12 15.87 -26.70 -2.41
C THR A 12 15.33 -26.84 -3.83
N GLN A 13 15.83 -26.04 -4.77
CA GLN A 13 15.51 -26.22 -6.18
C GLN A 13 15.93 -27.65 -6.52
N VAL A 14 14.94 -28.54 -6.68
CA VAL A 14 15.18 -29.80 -7.35
C VAL A 14 15.42 -29.38 -8.79
N GLU A 15 16.68 -29.25 -9.19
CA GLU A 15 17.06 -29.00 -10.57
C GLU A 15 16.70 -30.23 -11.39
N VAL A 16 15.45 -30.24 -11.86
CA VAL A 16 15.00 -31.15 -12.89
C VAL A 16 15.08 -30.36 -14.19
N SER A 17 16.12 -30.60 -14.98
CA SER A 17 16.48 -29.81 -16.18
C SER A 17 15.37 -29.70 -17.23
N ASP A 18 14.39 -30.61 -17.22
CA ASP A 18 13.27 -30.63 -18.17
C ASP A 18 11.89 -30.38 -17.50
N ALA A 19 11.85 -29.95 -16.24
CA ALA A 19 10.58 -29.69 -15.57
C ALA A 19 9.94 -28.38 -16.04
N GLN A 20 8.73 -28.47 -16.56
CA GLN A 20 7.84 -27.30 -16.67
C GLN A 20 7.40 -26.87 -15.26
N VAL A 21 8.04 -25.82 -14.76
CA VAL A 21 7.76 -25.23 -13.45
C VAL A 21 6.55 -24.30 -13.57
N ILE A 22 5.52 -24.54 -12.76
CA ILE A 22 4.39 -23.63 -12.58
C ILE A 22 4.57 -22.95 -11.23
N SER A 23 4.77 -21.63 -11.25
CA SER A 23 4.96 -20.82 -10.05
C SER A 23 3.62 -20.28 -9.55
N LEU A 24 3.18 -20.72 -8.37
CA LEU A 24 1.98 -20.23 -7.68
C LEU A 24 2.30 -19.70 -6.27
N GLY A 25 3.58 -19.37 -6.00
CA GLY A 25 4.04 -18.93 -4.69
C GLY A 25 3.94 -17.42 -4.47
N ILE A 26 4.73 -16.66 -5.23
CA ILE A 26 4.68 -15.19 -5.20
C ILE A 26 3.45 -14.74 -5.98
N GLY A 27 2.60 -13.90 -5.38
CA GLY A 27 1.44 -13.32 -6.04
C GLY A 27 1.81 -12.24 -7.08
N ASP A 28 2.67 -12.56 -8.04
CA ASP A 28 2.97 -11.68 -9.17
C ASP A 28 1.88 -11.80 -10.24
N THR A 29 1.57 -10.69 -10.91
CA THR A 29 0.53 -10.67 -11.96
C THR A 29 1.10 -11.19 -13.28
N THR A 30 0.34 -12.04 -13.98
CA THR A 30 0.83 -12.70 -15.21
C THR A 30 0.28 -12.10 -16.50
N GLU A 31 -0.88 -11.46 -16.46
CA GLU A 31 -1.54 -10.93 -17.65
C GLU A 31 -0.97 -9.57 -18.08
N PRO A 32 -0.94 -9.26 -19.39
CA PRO A 32 -0.47 -7.97 -19.90
C PRO A 32 -1.27 -6.78 -19.36
N ILE A 33 -0.58 -5.66 -19.15
CA ILE A 33 -1.22 -4.39 -18.82
C ILE A 33 -2.07 -3.91 -20.02
N PRO A 34 -3.34 -3.51 -19.82
CA PRO A 34 -4.20 -3.00 -20.89
C PRO A 34 -3.58 -1.90 -21.75
N GLU A 35 -3.82 -1.94 -23.06
CA GLU A 35 -3.21 -1.05 -24.05
C GLU A 35 -3.45 0.44 -23.77
N VAL A 36 -4.64 0.81 -23.26
CA VAL A 36 -4.93 2.21 -22.92
C VAL A 36 -3.98 2.75 -21.85
N ILE A 37 -3.53 1.90 -20.92
CA ILE A 37 -2.60 2.26 -19.86
C ILE A 37 -1.18 2.33 -20.41
N THR A 38 -0.73 1.32 -21.15
CA THR A 38 0.62 1.29 -21.72
C THR A 38 0.82 2.42 -22.74
N SER A 39 -0.19 2.73 -23.53
CA SER A 39 -0.20 3.87 -24.47
C SER A 39 -0.05 5.21 -23.75
N ALA A 40 -0.71 5.40 -22.60
CA ALA A 40 -0.55 6.60 -21.79
C ALA A 40 0.87 6.74 -21.22
N MET A 41 1.46 5.64 -20.76
CA MET A 41 2.86 5.59 -20.32
C MET A 41 3.83 5.92 -21.46
N SER A 42 3.67 5.32 -22.64
CA SER A 42 4.50 5.61 -23.82
C SER A 42 4.36 7.06 -24.26
N LYS A 43 3.13 7.59 -24.33
CA LYS A 43 2.89 9.00 -24.65
C LYS A 43 3.60 9.92 -23.66
N ARG A 44 3.56 9.61 -22.35
CA ARG A 44 4.28 10.39 -21.34
C ARG A 44 5.78 10.31 -21.54
N SER A 45 6.32 9.13 -21.83
CA SER A 45 7.75 8.94 -22.11
C SER A 45 8.23 9.81 -23.28
N TYR A 46 7.52 9.82 -24.41
CA TYR A 46 7.87 10.68 -25.55
C TYR A 46 7.74 12.17 -25.22
N ALA A 47 6.74 12.56 -24.43
CA ALA A 47 6.57 13.95 -24.01
C ALA A 47 7.77 14.49 -23.19
N LEU A 48 8.49 13.63 -22.46
CA LEU A 48 9.69 14.06 -21.74
C LEU A 48 10.85 14.48 -22.65
N SER A 49 10.75 14.22 -23.96
CA SER A 49 11.74 14.64 -24.96
C SER A 49 11.51 16.06 -25.51
N THR A 50 10.54 16.81 -24.96
CA THR A 50 10.26 18.20 -25.36
C THR A 50 10.35 19.15 -24.17
N VAL A 51 10.68 20.42 -24.44
CA VAL A 51 10.77 21.47 -23.40
C VAL A 51 9.43 21.63 -22.67
N ASP A 52 8.32 21.65 -23.42
CA ASP A 52 6.99 21.84 -22.85
C ASP A 52 6.48 20.60 -22.10
N GLY A 53 6.93 19.41 -22.50
CA GLY A 53 6.45 18.14 -21.94
C GLY A 53 7.28 17.62 -20.77
N TYR A 54 8.54 18.05 -20.65
CA TYR A 54 9.41 17.68 -19.55
C TYR A 54 8.87 18.19 -18.21
N SER A 55 8.81 17.31 -17.21
CA SER A 55 8.52 17.71 -15.83
C SER A 55 9.41 16.96 -14.85
N GLY A 56 9.90 17.66 -13.84
CA GLY A 56 10.58 17.08 -12.69
C GLY A 56 9.59 16.63 -11.60
N TYR A 57 9.93 16.89 -10.35
CA TYR A 57 9.13 16.56 -9.17
C TYR A 57 7.74 17.24 -9.17
N GLY A 58 6.78 16.68 -8.42
CA GLY A 58 5.48 17.31 -8.15
C GLY A 58 4.37 17.10 -9.19
N ALA A 59 4.53 16.16 -10.13
CA ALA A 59 3.53 15.87 -11.17
C ALA A 59 2.24 15.18 -10.69
N GLU A 60 2.09 14.95 -9.38
CA GLU A 60 1.10 14.04 -8.79
C GLU A 60 -0.28 14.63 -8.53
N GLN A 61 -0.47 15.94 -8.68
CA GLN A 61 -1.71 16.61 -8.28
C GLN A 61 -2.96 16.02 -8.96
N GLN A 62 -2.90 15.78 -10.28
CA GLN A 62 -4.03 15.18 -11.00
C GLN A 62 -4.32 13.75 -10.55
N LEU A 63 -3.27 13.00 -10.19
CA LEU A 63 -3.41 11.63 -9.73
C LEU A 63 -4.01 11.56 -8.32
N ARG A 64 -3.61 12.46 -7.42
CA ARG A 64 -4.20 12.58 -6.08
C ARG A 64 -5.70 12.83 -6.13
N ALA A 65 -6.14 13.81 -6.93
CA ALA A 65 -7.55 14.11 -7.14
C ALA A 65 -8.32 12.92 -7.73
N ALA A 66 -7.73 12.21 -8.70
CA ALA A 66 -8.34 11.03 -9.30
C ALA A 66 -8.48 9.87 -8.30
N ILE A 67 -7.47 9.65 -7.45
CA ILE A 67 -7.51 8.63 -6.39
C ILE A 67 -8.60 8.98 -5.37
N ALA A 68 -8.61 10.21 -4.84
CA ALA A 68 -9.59 10.68 -3.86
C ALA A 68 -11.03 10.49 -4.37
N SER A 69 -11.32 11.01 -5.56
CA SER A 69 -12.65 10.92 -6.17
C SER A 69 -13.07 9.51 -6.62
N THR A 70 -12.13 8.59 -6.86
CA THR A 70 -12.46 7.23 -7.32
C THR A 70 -12.62 6.26 -6.16
N TYR A 71 -11.73 6.29 -5.18
CA TYR A 71 -11.70 5.30 -4.09
C TYR A 71 -12.35 5.78 -2.80
N TYR A 72 -12.46 7.09 -2.62
CA TYR A 72 -12.92 7.67 -1.36
C TYR A 72 -14.06 8.68 -1.55
N ALA A 73 -14.78 8.57 -2.67
CA ALA A 73 -15.98 9.36 -2.92
C ALA A 73 -16.93 9.25 -1.72
N ASP A 74 -17.42 10.38 -1.24
CA ASP A 74 -18.35 10.49 -0.10
C ASP A 74 -17.79 9.99 1.26
N LEU A 75 -16.50 9.61 1.34
CA LEU A 75 -15.84 9.20 2.59
C LEU A 75 -15.10 10.37 3.28
N GLY A 76 -15.10 11.56 2.65
CA GLY A 76 -14.48 12.77 3.19
C GLY A 76 -12.95 12.68 3.30
N ILE A 77 -12.32 12.01 2.32
CA ILE A 77 -10.88 12.02 2.05
C ILE A 77 -10.67 12.85 0.78
N GLU A 78 -9.83 13.87 0.88
CA GLU A 78 -9.61 14.85 -0.17
C GLU A 78 -8.24 14.68 -0.84
N GLU A 79 -7.98 15.41 -1.94
CA GLU A 79 -6.73 15.29 -2.70
C GLU A 79 -5.45 15.64 -1.91
N ASP A 80 -5.58 16.43 -0.83
CA ASP A 80 -4.48 16.80 0.06
C ASP A 80 -4.22 15.76 1.15
N ASP A 81 -5.12 14.78 1.33
CA ASP A 81 -4.94 13.65 2.23
C ASP A 81 -4.21 12.47 1.54
N ILE A 82 -4.04 12.53 0.22
CA ILE A 82 -3.42 11.47 -0.60
C ILE A 82 -1.93 11.74 -0.83
N PHE A 83 -1.09 10.74 -0.56
CA PHE A 83 0.34 10.73 -0.85
C PHE A 83 0.64 9.64 -1.88
N VAL A 84 1.09 10.02 -3.09
CA VAL A 84 1.43 9.06 -4.15
C VAL A 84 2.81 8.47 -3.91
N SER A 85 2.95 7.16 -4.14
CA SER A 85 4.20 6.44 -3.92
C SER A 85 4.57 5.48 -5.05
N ASP A 86 5.77 4.93 -4.97
CA ASP A 86 6.26 3.80 -5.77
C ASP A 86 5.71 2.44 -5.28
N GLY A 87 4.70 2.45 -4.41
CA GLY A 87 3.92 1.28 -4.01
C GLY A 87 3.84 1.05 -2.51
N ALA A 88 2.82 0.29 -2.10
CA ALA A 88 2.49 0.01 -0.70
C ALA A 88 3.68 -0.48 0.15
N LYS A 89 4.53 -1.37 -0.38
CA LYS A 89 5.70 -1.89 0.37
C LYS A 89 6.70 -0.79 0.75
N SER A 90 6.93 0.17 -0.14
CA SER A 90 7.82 1.31 0.15
C SER A 90 7.18 2.23 1.19
N ASP A 91 5.86 2.44 1.12
CA ASP A 91 5.12 3.26 2.08
C ASP A 91 5.02 2.65 3.46
N ILE A 92 4.80 1.33 3.57
CA ILE A 92 4.84 0.63 4.85
C ILE A 92 6.18 0.92 5.54
N SER A 93 7.30 0.81 4.82
CA SER A 93 8.62 1.14 5.39
C SER A 93 8.74 2.63 5.78
N ARG A 94 8.18 3.56 5.00
CA ARG A 94 8.19 5.00 5.33
C ARG A 94 7.33 5.32 6.54
N LEU A 95 6.17 4.68 6.69
CA LEU A 95 5.31 4.78 7.87
C LEU A 95 6.00 4.21 9.11
N GLN A 96 6.77 3.14 8.96
CA GLN A 96 7.58 2.61 10.04
C GLN A 96 8.64 3.63 10.48
N VAL A 97 9.32 4.30 9.54
CA VAL A 97 10.26 5.40 9.87
C VAL A 97 9.54 6.57 10.55
N LEU A 98 8.32 6.90 10.11
CA LEU A 98 7.48 7.92 10.72
C LEU A 98 7.20 7.62 12.20
N PHE A 99 6.74 6.40 12.51
CA PHE A 99 6.39 6.02 13.89
C PHE A 99 7.61 5.80 14.78
N GLY A 100 8.75 5.44 14.21
CA GLY A 100 10.00 5.24 14.93
C GLY A 100 10.01 3.97 15.77
N SER A 101 11.06 3.83 16.60
CA SER A 101 11.33 2.59 17.34
C SER A 101 10.51 2.40 18.62
N ASN A 102 9.87 3.45 19.12
CA ASN A 102 9.26 3.47 20.47
C ASN A 102 7.76 3.17 20.46
N VAL A 103 7.24 2.59 19.38
CA VAL A 103 5.84 2.15 19.27
C VAL A 103 5.75 0.62 19.38
N THR A 104 4.62 0.15 19.88
CA THR A 104 4.23 -1.26 19.81
C THR A 104 3.30 -1.48 18.61
N MET A 105 3.31 -2.70 18.05
CA MET A 105 2.54 -3.02 16.85
C MET A 105 1.65 -4.23 17.05
N ALA A 106 0.52 -4.24 16.35
CA ALA A 106 -0.36 -5.38 16.22
C ALA A 106 -0.59 -5.70 14.73
N VAL A 107 -0.61 -6.98 14.38
CA VAL A 107 -0.85 -7.46 13.00
C VAL A 107 -1.91 -8.56 13.00
N GLN A 108 -2.56 -8.80 11.88
CA GLN A 108 -3.46 -9.96 11.76
C GLN A 108 -2.65 -11.28 11.73
N ASP A 109 -3.29 -12.39 12.10
CA ASP A 109 -2.69 -13.73 12.00
C ASP A 109 -3.57 -14.74 11.25
N PRO A 110 -3.16 -15.15 10.03
CA PRO A 110 -1.93 -14.79 9.31
C PRO A 110 -1.96 -13.38 8.68
N SER A 111 -0.80 -12.80 8.36
CA SER A 111 -0.68 -11.50 7.64
C SER A 111 0.52 -11.45 6.68
N TYR A 112 0.60 -10.38 5.88
CA TYR A 112 1.70 -10.17 4.93
C TYR A 112 3.03 -9.90 5.68
N PRO A 113 4.12 -10.64 5.38
CA PRO A 113 5.34 -10.61 6.19
C PRO A 113 6.04 -9.25 6.24
N ALA A 114 5.82 -8.35 5.28
CA ALA A 114 6.48 -7.04 5.27
C ALA A 114 6.13 -6.18 6.49
N TYR A 115 4.94 -6.34 7.09
CA TYR A 115 4.57 -5.60 8.30
C TYR A 115 5.45 -6.01 9.49
N VAL A 116 5.67 -7.32 9.65
CA VAL A 116 6.50 -7.89 10.72
C VAL A 116 7.97 -7.60 10.45
N ASP A 117 8.46 -7.85 9.23
CA ASP A 117 9.87 -7.68 8.87
C ASP A 117 10.33 -6.22 9.01
N SER A 118 9.49 -5.25 8.63
CA SER A 118 9.82 -3.83 8.81
C SER A 118 9.85 -3.40 10.28
N SER A 119 8.98 -3.97 11.12
CA SER A 119 9.00 -3.79 12.58
C SER A 119 10.31 -4.30 13.20
N VAL A 120 10.75 -5.49 12.78
CA VAL A 120 12.01 -6.10 13.23
C VAL A 120 13.20 -5.21 12.84
N ILE A 121 13.21 -4.71 11.59
CA ILE A 121 14.27 -3.83 11.08
C ILE A 121 14.36 -2.53 11.90
N LEU A 122 13.24 -1.97 12.32
CA LEU A 122 13.22 -0.75 13.14
C LEU A 122 13.36 -0.99 14.65
N GLY A 123 13.57 -2.24 15.08
CA GLY A 123 13.84 -2.57 16.48
C GLY A 123 12.61 -2.49 17.39
N GLN A 124 11.41 -2.59 16.82
CA GLN A 124 10.15 -2.55 17.58
C GLN A 124 9.78 -3.93 18.17
N THR A 125 10.48 -5.01 17.80
CA THR A 125 10.13 -6.38 18.18
C THR A 125 11.05 -6.97 19.25
N GLY A 126 10.52 -7.91 20.02
CA GLY A 126 11.31 -8.85 20.81
C GLY A 126 11.98 -9.94 19.96
N GLN A 127 12.61 -10.92 20.62
CA GLN A 127 13.26 -12.06 19.95
C GLN A 127 12.23 -12.95 19.22
N PHE A 128 12.67 -13.59 18.13
CA PHE A 128 11.87 -14.59 17.42
C PHE A 128 11.67 -15.84 18.29
N GLN A 129 10.43 -16.25 18.47
CA GLN A 129 10.03 -17.41 19.26
C GLN A 129 9.74 -18.60 18.34
N LYS A 130 10.66 -19.58 18.31
CA LYS A 130 10.58 -20.72 17.39
C LYS A 130 9.35 -21.61 17.57
N GLU A 131 8.81 -21.69 18.79
CA GLU A 131 7.71 -22.58 19.15
C GLU A 131 6.37 -22.15 18.53
N VAL A 132 6.18 -20.84 18.41
CA VAL A 132 4.95 -20.22 17.87
C VAL A 132 5.17 -19.53 16.53
N GLU A 133 6.40 -19.59 15.99
CA GLU A 133 6.86 -18.93 14.75
C GLU A 133 6.52 -17.43 14.66
N LYS A 134 6.63 -16.72 15.79
CA LYS A 134 6.25 -15.29 15.92
C LYS A 134 7.33 -14.47 16.60
N TYR A 135 7.34 -13.15 16.36
CA TYR A 135 8.21 -12.22 17.09
C TYR A 135 7.50 -11.72 18.35
N GLY A 136 8.24 -11.60 19.46
CA GLY A 136 7.70 -10.97 20.68
C GLY A 136 7.41 -9.48 20.47
N ASN A 137 6.59 -8.87 21.33
CA ASN A 137 6.17 -7.46 21.24
C ASN A 137 5.34 -7.11 19.99
N ILE A 138 4.77 -8.11 19.32
CA ILE A 138 3.73 -7.97 18.29
C ILE A 138 2.48 -8.71 18.76
N GLU A 139 1.34 -8.01 18.80
CA GLU A 139 0.04 -8.62 19.07
C GLU A 139 -0.59 -9.15 17.78
N TYR A 140 -1.21 -10.33 17.82
CA TYR A 140 -1.75 -11.02 16.63
C TYR A 140 -3.28 -11.16 16.72
N MET A 141 -4.05 -10.47 15.85
CA MET A 141 -5.52 -10.28 16.01
C MET A 141 -6.40 -10.92 14.92
N ARG A 142 -7.68 -11.19 15.24
CA ARG A 142 -8.75 -11.65 14.33
C ARG A 142 -10.07 -10.90 14.58
N GLU A 143 -10.25 -9.69 14.03
CA GLU A 143 -11.47 -8.88 14.25
C GLU A 143 -12.07 -8.26 12.99
N GLN A 144 -13.38 -7.91 13.06
CA GLN A 144 -14.12 -7.17 12.04
C GLN A 144 -13.85 -5.65 12.14
N LEU A 145 -13.93 -4.92 11.02
CA LEU A 145 -13.49 -3.53 10.91
C LEU A 145 -14.14 -2.56 11.92
N THR A 146 -15.46 -2.67 12.18
CA THR A 146 -16.13 -1.81 13.16
C THR A 146 -15.59 -1.99 14.58
N LYS A 147 -15.33 -3.24 14.98
CA LYS A 147 -14.74 -3.53 16.31
C LYS A 147 -13.30 -3.03 16.37
N LEU A 148 -12.55 -3.20 15.29
CA LEU A 148 -11.17 -2.72 15.20
C LEU A 148 -11.08 -1.20 15.35
N VAL A 149 -11.96 -0.43 14.68
CA VAL A 149 -12.00 1.03 14.82
C VAL A 149 -12.36 1.43 16.25
N GLN A 150 -13.36 0.78 16.86
CA GLN A 150 -13.74 1.07 18.24
C GLN A 150 -12.60 0.75 19.22
N PHE A 151 -11.95 -0.41 19.05
CA PHE A 151 -10.79 -0.81 19.84
C PHE A 151 -9.63 0.19 19.70
N ALA A 152 -9.35 0.66 18.49
CA ALA A 152 -8.30 1.64 18.26
C ALA A 152 -8.61 2.98 18.93
N LYS A 153 -9.88 3.41 18.91
CA LYS A 153 -10.34 4.61 19.63
C LYS A 153 -10.19 4.46 21.14
N GLU A 154 -10.60 3.33 21.70
CA GLU A 154 -10.52 3.06 23.14
C GLU A 154 -9.06 3.00 23.65
N ASN A 155 -8.15 2.49 22.82
CA ASN A 155 -6.74 2.33 23.19
C ASN A 155 -5.81 3.46 22.70
N GLY A 156 -6.35 4.47 22.00
CA GLY A 156 -5.52 5.54 21.41
C GLY A 156 -4.51 5.03 20.39
N SER A 157 -4.88 4.03 19.60
CA SER A 157 -4.02 3.37 18.60
C SER A 157 -4.25 3.91 17.20
N ILE A 158 -3.24 3.83 16.34
CA ILE A 158 -3.35 4.13 14.90
C ILE A 158 -3.39 2.82 14.11
N ILE A 159 -4.40 2.67 13.26
CA ILE A 159 -4.57 1.57 12.31
C ILE A 159 -3.87 1.94 11.01
N VAL A 160 -2.96 1.08 10.55
CA VAL A 160 -2.44 1.10 9.18
C VAL A 160 -3.21 0.05 8.39
N TYR A 161 -4.21 0.46 7.62
CA TYR A 161 -5.05 -0.45 6.84
C TYR A 161 -4.49 -0.65 5.44
N ASP A 162 -4.15 -1.89 5.06
CA ASP A 162 -3.66 -2.22 3.72
C ASP A 162 -4.80 -2.71 2.83
N SER A 163 -5.21 -1.90 1.86
CA SER A 163 -6.33 -2.16 0.94
C SER A 163 -5.86 -2.62 -0.44
N ALA A 164 -4.62 -3.11 -0.60
CA ALA A 164 -4.06 -3.47 -1.92
C ALA A 164 -4.84 -4.55 -2.70
N TYR A 165 -5.70 -5.33 -2.03
CA TYR A 165 -6.56 -6.34 -2.63
C TYR A 165 -8.06 -5.99 -2.59
N ALA A 166 -8.44 -4.79 -2.15
CA ALA A 166 -9.84 -4.41 -1.97
C ALA A 166 -10.69 -4.52 -3.25
N MET A 167 -10.07 -4.34 -4.42
CA MET A 167 -10.74 -4.51 -5.73
C MET A 167 -11.19 -5.95 -6.05
N TYR A 168 -10.69 -6.94 -5.31
CA TYR A 168 -11.09 -8.34 -5.46
C TYR A 168 -12.23 -8.74 -4.52
N VAL A 169 -12.68 -7.83 -3.64
CA VAL A 169 -13.83 -8.06 -2.77
C VAL A 169 -15.10 -8.16 -3.62
N SER A 170 -15.74 -9.33 -3.57
CA SER A 170 -16.93 -9.66 -4.37
C SER A 170 -18.24 -9.60 -3.60
N ASP A 171 -18.17 -9.56 -2.27
CA ASP A 171 -19.33 -9.39 -1.40
C ASP A 171 -19.50 -7.91 -1.01
N ASP A 172 -20.48 -7.62 -0.14
CA ASP A 172 -20.78 -6.27 0.35
C ASP A 172 -19.83 -5.82 1.47
N SER A 173 -18.66 -6.45 1.63
CA SER A 173 -17.68 -6.03 2.63
C SER A 173 -17.08 -4.66 2.27
N PRO A 174 -16.77 -3.82 3.27
CA PRO A 174 -16.10 -2.55 3.03
C PRO A 174 -14.76 -2.74 2.31
N ARG A 175 -14.51 -1.90 1.31
CA ARG A 175 -13.28 -1.86 0.53
C ARG A 175 -12.28 -0.87 1.11
N SER A 176 -12.75 0.16 1.79
CA SER A 176 -11.94 1.10 2.57
C SER A 176 -12.28 1.06 4.05
N ILE A 177 -11.27 1.29 4.89
CA ILE A 177 -11.49 1.47 6.33
C ILE A 177 -12.35 2.71 6.62
N PHE A 178 -12.32 3.72 5.74
CA PHE A 178 -13.04 4.99 5.92
C PHE A 178 -14.55 4.88 5.70
N GLU A 179 -15.04 3.74 5.21
CA GLU A 179 -16.48 3.42 5.22
C GLU A 179 -17.01 3.24 6.65
N ILE A 180 -16.12 2.97 7.62
CA ILE A 180 -16.49 2.82 9.03
C ILE A 180 -16.51 4.20 9.71
N PRO A 181 -17.64 4.62 10.31
CA PRO A 181 -17.72 5.89 11.02
C PRO A 181 -16.68 6.00 12.14
N GLY A 182 -15.98 7.14 12.20
CA GLY A 182 -14.92 7.40 13.18
C GLY A 182 -13.55 6.84 12.80
N ALA A 183 -13.41 6.09 11.70
CA ALA A 183 -12.11 5.57 11.25
C ALA A 183 -11.09 6.69 10.97
N LYS A 184 -11.53 7.86 10.49
CA LYS A 184 -10.62 8.98 10.17
C LYS A 184 -9.84 9.52 11.38
N GLU A 185 -10.32 9.28 12.59
CA GLU A 185 -9.65 9.70 13.83
C GLU A 185 -8.53 8.73 14.25
N VAL A 186 -8.52 7.51 13.71
CA VAL A 186 -7.65 6.42 14.18
C VAL A 186 -7.01 5.60 13.07
N ALA A 187 -7.28 5.87 11.80
CA ALA A 187 -6.80 5.05 10.70
C ALA A 187 -6.16 5.89 9.59
N LEU A 188 -5.16 5.30 8.97
CA LEU A 188 -4.67 5.65 7.64
C LEU A 188 -4.75 4.41 6.74
N GLU A 189 -4.81 4.62 5.43
CA GLU A 189 -4.95 3.54 4.46
C GLU A 189 -3.79 3.55 3.45
N VAL A 190 -3.21 2.38 3.19
CA VAL A 190 -2.16 2.17 2.18
C VAL A 190 -2.72 1.26 1.10
N SER A 191 -2.46 1.59 -0.16
CA SER A 191 -2.90 0.75 -1.28
C SER A 191 -1.92 0.76 -2.45
N SER A 192 -2.21 -0.05 -3.48
CA SER A 192 -1.32 -0.20 -4.63
C SER A 192 -2.04 -0.53 -5.94
N PHE A 193 -1.51 0.01 -7.03
CA PHE A 193 -1.86 -0.38 -8.41
C PHE A 193 -1.34 -1.77 -8.79
N SER A 194 -0.50 -2.39 -7.96
CA SER A 194 0.22 -3.61 -8.31
C SER A 194 -0.70 -4.77 -8.68
N LYS A 195 -1.79 -4.97 -7.91
CA LYS A 195 -2.64 -6.16 -8.05
C LYS A 195 -3.70 -5.97 -9.12
N TYR A 196 -4.45 -4.87 -9.06
CA TYR A 196 -5.56 -4.68 -9.98
C TYR A 196 -5.15 -4.21 -11.39
N ALA A 197 -4.03 -3.49 -11.54
CA ALA A 197 -3.58 -2.95 -12.83
C ALA A 197 -2.32 -3.62 -13.39
N GLY A 198 -1.77 -4.62 -12.70
CA GLY A 198 -0.53 -5.30 -13.12
C GLY A 198 0.74 -4.45 -12.92
N PHE A 199 0.72 -3.48 -12.00
CA PHE A 199 1.85 -2.56 -11.78
C PHE A 199 2.92 -3.12 -10.84
N THR A 200 3.03 -4.45 -10.68
CA THR A 200 4.04 -5.08 -9.82
C THR A 200 5.46 -4.64 -10.21
N GLY A 201 5.75 -4.52 -11.51
CA GLY A 201 7.01 -3.98 -12.04
C GLY A 201 7.01 -2.47 -12.36
N VAL A 202 5.84 -1.86 -12.63
CA VAL A 202 5.72 -0.43 -12.98
C VAL A 202 5.89 0.49 -11.76
N ARG A 203 5.50 0.00 -10.58
CA ARG A 203 5.66 0.65 -9.26
C ARG A 203 4.80 1.92 -9.09
N LEU A 204 3.60 1.73 -8.55
CA LEU A 204 2.73 2.84 -8.13
C LEU A 204 1.81 2.41 -6.97
N GLY A 205 1.59 3.33 -6.04
CA GLY A 205 0.66 3.17 -4.92
C GLY A 205 0.31 4.51 -4.31
N TRP A 206 -0.39 4.47 -3.20
CA TRP A 206 -0.70 5.66 -2.43
C TRP A 206 -0.93 5.32 -0.96
N THR A 207 -0.82 6.35 -0.13
CA THR A 207 -1.25 6.35 1.26
C THR A 207 -2.25 7.49 1.47
N ALA A 208 -3.40 7.21 2.08
CA ALA A 208 -4.40 8.19 2.48
C ALA A 208 -4.31 8.44 3.99
N ILE A 209 -4.03 9.68 4.40
CA ILE A 209 -3.90 10.08 5.81
C ILE A 209 -4.88 11.22 6.09
N PRO A 210 -5.98 10.95 6.82
CA PRO A 210 -6.99 11.96 7.14
C PRO A 210 -6.45 13.09 8.03
N LYS A 211 -7.03 14.28 7.90
CA LYS A 211 -6.71 15.45 8.74
C LYS A 211 -7.07 15.24 10.21
N GLU A 212 -8.07 14.42 10.47
CA GLU A 212 -8.55 14.09 11.82
C GLU A 212 -7.58 13.16 12.57
N LEU A 213 -6.64 12.53 11.87
CA LEU A 213 -5.63 11.66 12.48
C LEU A 213 -4.51 12.48 13.11
N VAL A 214 -4.51 12.54 14.43
CA VAL A 214 -3.54 13.30 15.24
C VAL A 214 -2.83 12.41 16.26
N TYR A 215 -1.60 12.76 16.61
CA TYR A 215 -0.91 12.16 17.75
C TYR A 215 -1.52 12.60 19.08
N SER A 216 -1.04 12.02 20.19
CA SER A 216 -1.51 12.34 21.55
C SER A 216 -1.33 13.81 21.95
N ASP A 217 -0.39 14.52 21.33
CA ASP A 217 -0.17 15.96 21.54
C ASP A 217 -1.02 16.85 20.62
N GLY A 218 -1.88 16.25 19.78
CA GLY A 218 -2.73 16.93 18.80
C GLY A 218 -2.02 17.28 17.50
N PHE A 219 -0.75 16.91 17.30
CA PHE A 219 -0.05 17.18 16.06
C PHE A 219 -0.55 16.26 14.91
N PRO A 220 -0.86 16.79 13.71
CA PRO A 220 -1.38 15.96 12.61
C PRO A 220 -0.35 14.98 12.06
N VAL A 221 -0.71 13.70 11.99
CA VAL A 221 0.17 12.62 11.49
C VAL A 221 0.59 12.88 10.03
N ALA A 222 -0.34 13.39 9.21
CA ALA A 222 -0.09 13.72 7.81
C ALA A 222 1.07 14.73 7.62
N LYS A 223 1.31 15.64 8.58
CA LYS A 223 2.39 16.63 8.49
C LYS A 223 3.77 15.98 8.65
N ASP A 224 3.91 15.06 9.60
CA ASP A 224 5.17 14.33 9.76
C ASP A 224 5.37 13.34 8.62
N PHE A 225 4.31 12.70 8.11
CA PHE A 225 4.43 11.85 6.93
C PHE A 225 4.88 12.66 5.71
N ASN A 226 4.32 13.86 5.49
CA ASN A 226 4.81 14.77 4.47
C ASN A 226 6.30 15.10 4.67
N ARG A 227 6.75 15.32 5.91
CA ARG A 227 8.17 15.57 6.22
C ARG A 227 9.06 14.36 5.92
N ILE A 228 8.59 13.13 6.13
CA ILE A 228 9.28 11.90 5.71
C ILE A 228 9.34 11.81 4.18
N VAL A 229 8.21 11.99 3.50
CA VAL A 229 8.14 11.95 2.04
C VAL A 229 9.10 12.97 1.42
N CYS A 230 9.09 14.24 1.85
CA CYS A 230 9.97 15.28 1.31
C CYS A 230 11.47 15.07 1.61
N THR A 231 11.87 14.07 2.39
CA THR A 231 13.29 13.83 2.73
C THR A 231 13.79 12.46 2.31
N CYS A 232 12.92 11.45 2.36
CA CYS A 232 13.26 10.08 2.02
C CYS A 232 12.72 9.69 0.64
N PHE A 233 12.03 10.59 -0.06
CA PHE A 233 11.44 10.31 -1.36
C PHE A 233 11.42 11.54 -2.27
N ASN A 234 11.54 11.31 -3.58
CA ASN A 234 11.54 12.36 -4.60
C ASN A 234 10.28 12.27 -5.51
N GLY A 235 9.27 11.53 -5.08
CA GLY A 235 8.05 11.29 -5.84
C GLY A 235 8.11 10.06 -6.75
N ALA A 236 6.94 9.53 -7.09
CA ALA A 236 6.82 8.38 -7.99
C ALA A 236 7.19 8.75 -9.43
N SER A 237 7.58 7.77 -10.25
CA SER A 237 7.88 7.98 -11.67
C SER A 237 6.70 8.64 -12.39
N ASN A 238 6.96 9.75 -13.09
CA ASN A 238 5.93 10.48 -13.85
C ASN A 238 5.32 9.63 -14.99
N ILE A 239 6.06 8.66 -15.53
CA ILE A 239 5.55 7.67 -16.49
C ILE A 239 4.58 6.71 -15.79
N ALA A 240 4.94 6.19 -14.61
CA ALA A 240 4.05 5.33 -13.83
C ALA A 240 2.77 6.07 -13.43
N GLN A 241 2.88 7.33 -12.99
CA GLN A 241 1.74 8.18 -12.66
C GLN A 241 0.79 8.39 -13.86
N ALA A 242 1.33 8.58 -15.07
CA ALA A 242 0.50 8.68 -16.28
C ALA A 242 -0.26 7.38 -16.57
N GLY A 243 0.38 6.23 -16.35
CA GLY A 243 -0.30 4.94 -16.38
C GLY A 243 -1.39 4.82 -15.33
N GLY A 244 -1.11 5.22 -14.09
CA GLY A 244 -2.07 5.21 -12.99
C GLY A 244 -3.31 6.08 -13.27
N LEU A 245 -3.11 7.27 -13.85
CA LEU A 245 -4.21 8.15 -14.24
C LEU A 245 -5.08 7.51 -15.35
N ALA A 246 -4.44 6.80 -16.28
CA ALA A 246 -5.16 6.09 -17.35
C ALA A 246 -5.96 4.88 -16.84
N CYS A 247 -5.60 4.27 -15.70
CA CYS A 247 -6.39 3.21 -15.08
C CYS A 247 -7.83 3.68 -14.80
N PHE A 248 -8.03 4.94 -14.42
CA PHE A 248 -9.36 5.49 -14.14
C PHE A 248 -10.21 5.72 -15.38
N GLN A 249 -9.65 5.64 -16.58
CA GLN A 249 -10.43 5.72 -17.83
C GLN A 249 -11.14 4.39 -18.13
N LEU A 250 -10.68 3.29 -17.53
CA LEU A 250 -11.28 1.98 -17.67
C LEU A 250 -12.40 1.79 -16.65
N LYS A 251 -13.65 1.63 -17.11
CA LYS A 251 -14.78 1.31 -16.24
C LYS A 251 -14.55 0.05 -15.38
N ALA A 252 -13.85 -0.94 -15.94
CA ALA A 252 -13.57 -2.20 -15.25
C ALA A 252 -12.60 -2.09 -14.06
N LEU A 253 -11.87 -0.97 -13.94
CA LEU A 253 -10.89 -0.75 -12.85
C LEU A 253 -11.37 0.27 -11.82
N ARG A 254 -12.63 0.73 -11.93
CA ARG A 254 -13.27 1.56 -10.91
C ARG A 254 -14.01 0.65 -9.92
N PRO A 255 -13.94 0.94 -8.61
CA PRO A 255 -14.72 0.22 -7.61
C PRO A 255 -16.23 0.36 -7.84
#